data_AF-A0A933A2G3-F1
#
_entry.id   AF-A0A933A2G3-F1
#
_cell.length_a   1.000
_cell.length_b   1.000
_cell.length_c   1.000
_cell.angle_alpha   90.00
_cell.angle_beta   90.00
_cell.angle_gamma   90.00
#
_symmetry.space_group_name_H-M   'P 1'
#
loop_
_entity.id
_entity.type
_entity.pdbx_description
1 polymer ?
#
loop_
_entity_poly.entity_id
_entity_poly.type
_entity_poly.pdbx_seq_one_letter_code
_entity_poly.pdbx_strand_id
1 'polypeptide(L)'
;MDANTLAPTRSPLTAGRLDLSLALDRVNQLQAELETLYGQAARLTQGRAGEGAMRAFNRGLLRLARILIPLNYVESDQFDQDAALGLPPLPLLGPVDRLGHLEPGSDAYYQHLTLLIRRRNAVCFALREAIEAARSTAAAMAAVISHG
;
A
#
# COMPACT_ATOMS: atom_id res chain seq x y z
N MET A 1 -9.88 -21.64 16.89
CA MET A 1 -10.34 -21.02 15.63
C MET A 1 -11.40 -20.02 16.06
N ASP A 2 -11.02 -18.78 16.32
CA ASP A 2 -11.97 -17.69 16.59
C ASP A 2 -11.45 -16.42 15.95
N ALA A 3 -12.35 -15.81 15.19
CA ALA A 3 -12.10 -14.70 14.30
C ALA A 3 -12.02 -13.38 15.08
N ASN A 4 -10.97 -12.62 14.77
CA ASN A 4 -11.03 -11.18 14.48
C ASN A 4 -12.04 -10.36 15.31
N THR A 5 -11.67 -10.03 16.55
CA THR A 5 -12.25 -8.88 17.27
C THR A 5 -11.19 -7.80 17.38
N LEU A 6 -10.85 -7.16 16.26
CA LEU A 6 -10.13 -5.88 16.26
C LEU A 6 -11.19 -4.78 16.31
N ALA A 7 -11.66 -4.48 17.52
CA ALA A 7 -12.33 -3.20 17.76
C ALA A 7 -11.34 -2.08 17.39
N PRO A 8 -11.77 -1.00 16.70
CA PRO A 8 -10.89 0.12 16.43
C PRO A 8 -10.61 0.82 17.76
N THR A 9 -9.53 0.46 18.43
CA THR A 9 -9.00 1.17 19.60
C THR A 9 -8.57 2.57 19.14
N ARG A 10 -9.52 3.51 19.17
CA ARG A 10 -9.25 4.95 19.10
C ARG A 10 -8.54 5.35 20.39
N SER A 11 -7.21 5.23 20.41
CA SER A 11 -6.40 5.72 21.53
C SER A 11 -6.53 7.26 21.60
N PRO A 12 -6.81 7.86 22.77
CA PRO A 12 -7.18 9.26 22.92
C PRO A 12 -6.02 10.28 22.71
N LEU A 13 -4.84 9.85 22.25
CA LEU A 13 -3.67 10.73 22.10
C LEU A 13 -3.48 11.36 20.70
N THR A 14 -4.30 10.99 19.72
CA THR A 14 -4.31 11.66 18.40
C THR A 14 -5.48 12.64 18.34
N ALA A 15 -5.27 13.86 18.81
CA ALA A 15 -6.16 14.97 18.49
C ALA A 15 -6.16 15.21 16.97
N GLY A 16 -6.99 14.49 16.21
CA GLY A 16 -7.43 14.78 14.83
C GLY A 16 -6.38 15.04 13.73
N ARG A 17 -5.07 14.89 13.97
CA ARG A 17 -4.01 15.49 13.11
C ARG A 17 -3.34 14.52 12.12
N LEU A 18 -3.48 13.20 12.32
CA LEU A 18 -3.01 12.19 11.37
C LEU A 18 -4.19 11.33 10.91
N ASP A 19 -4.85 11.76 9.84
CA ASP A 19 -5.98 11.05 9.26
C ASP A 19 -5.50 9.92 8.33
N LEU A 20 -5.87 8.67 8.60
CA LEU A 20 -5.53 7.51 7.77
C LEU A 20 -6.67 7.09 6.82
N SER A 21 -7.82 7.78 6.84
CA SER A 21 -9.00 7.41 6.05
C SER A 21 -8.69 7.28 4.57
N LEU A 22 -7.95 8.24 3.99
CA LEU A 22 -7.51 8.17 2.59
C LEU A 22 -6.63 6.95 2.27
N ALA A 23 -5.79 6.51 3.21
CA ALA A 23 -4.96 5.33 3.02
C ALA A 23 -5.84 4.06 3.04
N LEU A 24 -6.79 3.98 3.97
CA LEU A 24 -7.77 2.89 4.06
C LEU A 24 -8.64 2.80 2.81
N ASP A 25 -9.17 3.94 2.33
CA ASP A 25 -9.95 4.00 1.10
C ASP A 25 -9.16 3.46 -0.11
N ARG A 26 -7.87 3.81 -0.20
CA ARG A 26 -6.99 3.33 -1.26
C ARG A 26 -6.65 1.86 -1.13
N VAL A 27 -6.52 1.32 0.08
CA VAL A 27 -6.34 -0.12 0.29
C VAL A 27 -7.58 -0.87 -0.20
N ASN A 28 -8.78 -0.41 0.18
CA ASN A 28 -10.05 -1.00 -0.27
C ASN A 28 -10.19 -0.93 -1.80
N GLN A 29 -9.84 0.21 -2.40
CA GLN A 29 -9.84 0.38 -3.84
C GLN A 29 -8.83 -0.57 -4.51
N LEU A 30 -7.60 -0.64 -4.01
CA LEU A 30 -6.58 -1.55 -4.54
C LEU A 30 -7.05 -3.00 -4.48
N GLN A 31 -7.68 -3.42 -3.38
CA GLN A 31 -8.23 -4.76 -3.23
C GLN A 31 -9.25 -5.07 -4.35
N ALA A 32 -10.21 -4.18 -4.60
CA ALA A 32 -11.21 -4.38 -5.65
C ALA A 32 -10.59 -4.47 -7.06
N GLU A 33 -9.55 -3.68 -7.34
CA GLU A 33 -8.83 -3.74 -8.62
C GLU A 33 -8.01 -5.03 -8.77
N LEU A 34 -7.41 -5.52 -7.68
CA LEU A 34 -6.70 -6.79 -7.66
C LEU A 34 -7.66 -7.98 -7.83
N GLU A 35 -8.83 -7.96 -7.20
CA GLU A 35 -9.88 -8.97 -7.40
C GLU A 35 -10.31 -9.04 -8.88
N THR A 36 -10.48 -7.88 -9.52
CA THR A 36 -10.77 -7.80 -10.96
C THR A 36 -9.64 -8.40 -11.80
N LEU A 37 -8.40 -8.03 -11.51
CA LEU A 37 -7.21 -8.56 -12.20
C LEU A 37 -7.07 -10.08 -12.04
N TYR A 38 -7.22 -10.60 -10.83
CA TYR A 38 -7.16 -12.03 -10.56
C TYR A 38 -8.30 -12.81 -11.21
N GLY A 39 -9.51 -12.24 -11.24
CA GLY A 39 -10.64 -12.82 -11.96
C GLY A 39 -10.39 -12.96 -13.46
N GLN A 40 -9.70 -12.00 -14.08
CA GLN A 40 -9.26 -12.11 -15.47
C GLN A 40 -8.12 -13.12 -15.63
N ALA A 41 -7.14 -13.13 -14.73
CA ALA A 41 -6.01 -14.05 -14.76
C ALA A 41 -6.46 -15.53 -14.66
N ALA A 42 -7.48 -15.82 -13.83
CA ALA A 42 -8.07 -17.15 -13.72
C ALA A 42 -8.71 -17.66 -15.03
N ARG A 43 -9.12 -16.75 -15.92
CA ARG A 43 -9.61 -17.12 -17.26
C ARG A 43 -8.46 -17.46 -18.21
N LEU A 44 -7.25 -16.94 -17.96
CA LEU A 44 -6.08 -17.25 -18.77
C LEU A 44 -5.62 -18.70 -18.59
N THR A 45 -5.68 -19.22 -17.36
CA THR A 45 -5.27 -20.59 -17.03
C THR A 45 -6.22 -21.66 -17.59
N GLN A 46 -7.41 -21.28 -18.06
CA GLN A 46 -8.38 -22.16 -18.71
C GLN A 46 -8.15 -22.36 -20.23
N GLY A 47 -6.94 -22.03 -20.73
CA GLY A 47 -6.50 -22.37 -22.08
C GLY A 47 -7.04 -21.45 -23.20
N ARG A 48 -7.69 -20.33 -22.85
CA ARG A 48 -8.26 -19.35 -23.80
C ARG A 48 -7.41 -18.09 -23.99
N ALA A 49 -6.22 -18.04 -23.38
CA ALA A 49 -5.38 -16.86 -23.41
C ALA A 49 -4.20 -17.00 -24.35
N GLY A 50 -4.07 -16.05 -25.28
CA GLY A 50 -2.86 -15.89 -26.06
C GLY A 50 -1.67 -15.45 -25.20
N GLU A 51 -0.48 -15.82 -25.66
CA GLU A 51 0.82 -15.50 -25.04
C GLU A 51 0.98 -14.01 -24.69
N GLY A 52 0.34 -13.11 -25.45
CA GLY A 52 0.33 -11.68 -25.17
C GLY A 52 -0.35 -11.29 -23.85
N ALA A 53 -1.44 -11.95 -23.47
CA ALA A 53 -2.16 -11.67 -22.23
C ALA A 53 -1.34 -12.15 -21.01
N MET A 54 -0.67 -13.30 -21.14
CA MET A 54 0.26 -13.81 -20.11
C MET A 54 1.45 -12.87 -19.91
N ARG A 55 2.03 -12.34 -21.00
CA ARG A 55 3.09 -11.32 -20.90
C ARG A 55 2.62 -10.02 -20.24
N ALA A 56 1.41 -9.56 -20.56
CA ALA A 56 0.83 -8.37 -19.93
C ALA A 56 0.66 -8.58 -18.41
N PHE A 57 0.12 -9.73 -18.01
CA PHE A 57 -0.05 -10.11 -16.61
C PHE A 57 1.30 -10.16 -15.86
N ASN A 58 2.30 -10.84 -16.40
CA ASN A 58 3.62 -10.94 -15.76
C ASN A 58 4.29 -9.57 -15.57
N ARG A 59 4.20 -8.68 -16.57
CA ARG A 59 4.71 -7.31 -16.44
C ARG A 59 3.97 -6.53 -15.34
N GLY A 60 2.66 -6.70 -15.26
CA GLY A 60 1.83 -6.11 -14.22
C GLY A 60 2.22 -6.56 -12.82
N LEU A 61 2.40 -7.87 -12.62
CA LEU A 61 2.86 -8.44 -11.35
C LEU A 61 4.22 -7.89 -10.91
N LEU A 62 5.18 -7.80 -11.83
CA LEU A 62 6.49 -7.22 -11.52
C LEU A 62 6.40 -5.74 -11.15
N ARG A 63 5.52 -4.98 -11.81
CA ARG A 63 5.27 -3.57 -11.49
C ARG A 63 4.64 -3.43 -10.10
N LEU A 64 3.62 -4.23 -9.79
CA LEU A 64 2.96 -4.26 -8.48
C LEU A 64 3.96 -4.63 -7.37
N ALA A 65 4.79 -5.66 -7.59
CA ALA A 65 5.80 -6.09 -6.63
C ALA A 65 6.78 -4.96 -6.28
N ARG A 66 7.28 -4.21 -7.28
CA ARG A 66 8.18 -3.07 -7.07
C ARG A 66 7.56 -1.92 -6.26
N ILE A 67 6.24 -1.81 -6.24
CA ILE A 67 5.52 -0.77 -5.48
C ILE A 67 5.18 -1.26 -4.08
N LEU A 68 4.64 -2.46 -3.95
CA LEU A 68 4.07 -2.98 -2.70
C LEU A 68 5.11 -3.60 -1.77
N ILE A 69 6.17 -4.20 -2.31
CA ILE A 69 7.23 -4.80 -1.46
C ILE A 69 7.92 -3.70 -0.63
N PRO A 70 8.39 -2.57 -1.19
CA PRO A 70 9.01 -1.52 -0.38
C PRO A 70 8.07 -0.97 0.70
N LEU A 71 6.77 -0.88 0.40
CA LEU A 71 5.77 -0.39 1.34
C LEU A 71 5.67 -1.28 2.61
N ASN A 72 5.93 -2.57 2.47
CA ASN A 72 5.91 -3.55 3.57
C ASN A 72 7.21 -3.64 4.38
N TYR A 73 8.34 -3.15 3.85
CA TYR A 73 9.66 -3.49 4.42
C TYR A 73 10.60 -2.31 4.63
N VAL A 74 10.33 -1.12 4.09
CA VAL A 74 11.31 -0.03 4.09
C VAL A 74 10.90 1.06 5.08
N GLU A 75 11.68 1.20 6.16
CA GLU A 75 11.46 2.17 7.25
C GLU A 75 11.93 3.60 6.89
N SER A 76 12.81 3.72 5.89
CA SER A 76 13.32 4.98 5.32
C SER A 76 14.09 4.76 3.99
N ASP A 77 14.49 5.87 3.32
CA ASP A 77 15.21 5.90 2.03
C ASP A 77 16.33 4.85 1.90
N GLN A 78 16.70 4.45 0.68
CA GLN A 78 17.67 3.40 0.35
C GLN A 78 19.10 3.57 0.97
N PHE A 79 19.32 4.68 1.67
CA PHE A 79 20.57 5.10 2.30
C PHE A 79 20.48 5.30 3.81
N ASP A 80 19.32 5.06 4.42
CA ASP A 80 19.14 5.22 5.87
C ASP A 80 19.56 3.95 6.61
N GLN A 81 20.17 4.09 7.79
CA GLN A 81 20.63 2.95 8.57
C GLN A 81 19.42 2.21 9.18
N ASP A 82 19.11 1.04 8.62
CA ASP A 82 18.13 0.11 9.19
C ASP A 82 18.66 -0.45 10.52
N ALA A 83 18.14 0.07 11.63
CA ALA A 83 18.40 -0.49 12.94
C ALA A 83 17.55 -1.76 13.05
N ALA A 84 18.21 -2.93 12.97
CA ALA A 84 17.63 -4.27 13.00
C ALA A 84 16.85 -4.61 14.30
N LEU A 85 15.81 -3.83 14.59
CA LEU A 85 14.79 -4.05 15.59
C LEU A 85 13.55 -4.55 14.84
N GLY A 86 12.72 -5.37 15.49
CA GLY A 86 11.54 -5.97 14.84
C GLY A 86 10.67 -4.91 14.18
N LEU A 87 10.70 -4.88 12.84
CA LEU A 87 9.98 -3.91 12.02
C LEU A 87 8.47 -4.07 12.25
N PRO A 88 7.73 -3.01 12.60
CA PRO A 88 6.27 -3.08 12.66
C PRO A 88 5.71 -3.35 11.26
N PRO A 89 4.48 -3.87 11.11
CA PRO A 89 3.88 -4.23 9.82
C PRO A 89 3.74 -3.05 8.83
N LEU A 90 3.94 -1.81 9.29
CA LEU A 90 4.14 -0.61 8.48
C LEU A 90 5.28 0.23 9.10
N PRO A 91 6.54 -0.05 8.74
CA PRO A 91 7.73 0.62 9.30
C PRO A 91 7.65 2.15 9.18
N LEU A 92 7.12 2.64 8.05
CA LEU A 92 6.91 4.06 7.80
C LEU A 92 5.99 4.74 8.84
N LEU A 93 5.03 4.02 9.42
CA LEU A 93 4.17 4.58 10.47
C LEU A 93 4.65 4.25 11.89
N GLY A 94 5.78 3.56 12.04
CA GLY A 94 6.38 3.21 13.34
C GLY A 94 6.57 4.39 14.31
N PRO A 95 6.94 5.61 13.87
CA PRO A 95 7.11 6.75 14.80
C PRO A 95 5.82 7.34 15.36
N VAL A 96 4.63 6.83 15.01
CA VAL A 96 3.35 7.34 15.54
C VAL A 96 3.30 7.26 17.08
N ASP A 97 3.92 6.25 17.67
CA ASP A 97 3.96 6.10 19.14
C ASP A 97 4.76 7.22 19.82
N ARG A 98 5.78 7.78 19.15
CA ARG A 98 6.59 8.86 19.70
C ARG A 98 5.83 10.18 19.82
N LEU A 99 4.81 10.40 18.98
CA LEU A 99 3.98 11.61 19.02
C LEU A 99 3.24 11.78 20.36
N GLY A 100 2.85 10.67 20.99
CA GLY A 100 2.15 10.68 22.28
C GLY A 100 3.03 11.07 23.48
N HIS A 101 4.35 11.06 23.30
CA HIS A 101 5.34 11.37 24.35
C HIS A 101 5.95 12.77 24.21
N LEU A 102 5.64 13.51 23.14
CA LEU A 102 6.16 14.85 22.90
C LEU A 102 5.21 15.91 23.46
N GLU A 103 5.79 16.99 23.99
CA GLU A 103 5.02 18.14 24.46
C GLU A 103 4.24 18.77 23.29
N PRO A 104 2.90 18.83 23.35
CA PRO A 104 2.10 19.44 22.30
C PRO A 104 2.47 20.89 22.06
N GLY A 105 2.78 21.24 20.81
CA GLY A 105 3.15 22.61 20.43
C GLY A 105 4.65 22.94 20.53
N SER A 106 5.48 21.99 20.97
CA SER A 106 6.94 22.12 20.88
C SER A 106 7.45 21.99 19.43
N ASP A 107 8.65 22.48 19.16
CA ASP A 107 9.31 22.32 17.85
C ASP A 107 9.49 20.84 17.50
N ALA A 108 9.88 20.01 18.48
CA ALA A 108 10.03 18.57 18.30
C ALA A 108 8.71 17.90 17.90
N TYR A 109 7.58 18.35 18.49
CA TYR A 109 6.24 17.89 18.13
C TYR A 109 5.89 18.22 16.68
N TYR A 110 6.13 19.46 16.22
CA TYR A 110 5.83 19.87 14.85
C TYR A 110 6.74 19.19 13.81
N GLN A 111 8.01 18.98 14.15
CA GLN A 111 8.95 18.21 13.32
C GLN A 111 8.47 16.77 13.13
N HIS A 112 8.07 16.10 14.22
CA HIS A 112 7.56 14.72 14.16
C HIS A 112 6.22 14.63 13.42
N LEU A 113 5.32 15.57 13.63
CA LEU A 113 4.05 15.63 12.90
C LEU A 113 4.28 15.79 11.39
N THR A 114 5.19 16.68 10.99
CA THR A 114 5.53 16.90 9.58
C THR A 114 6.11 15.64 8.93
N LEU A 115 7.00 14.94 9.63
CA LEU A 115 7.54 13.66 9.19
C LEU A 115 6.41 12.65 8.95
N LEU A 116 5.50 12.49 9.90
CA LEU A 116 4.40 11.53 9.81
C LEU A 116 3.41 11.86 8.70
N ILE A 117 3.10 13.14 8.47
CA ILE A 117 2.29 13.58 7.32
C ILE A 117 2.99 13.20 6.01
N ARG A 118 4.29 13.44 5.89
CA ARG A 118 5.06 13.08 4.68
C ARG A 118 5.05 11.57 4.45
N ARG A 119 5.24 10.77 5.49
CA ARG A 119 5.20 9.31 5.41
C ARG A 119 3.80 8.79 5.03
N ARG A 120 2.74 9.35 5.63
CA ARG A 120 1.34 9.08 5.25
C ARG A 120 1.09 9.42 3.77
N ASN A 121 1.60 10.55 3.29
CA ASN A 121 1.50 10.94 1.88
C ASN A 121 2.27 9.99 0.95
N ALA A 122 3.44 9.49 1.36
CA ALA A 122 4.20 8.51 0.59
C ALA A 122 3.44 7.18 0.45
N VAL A 123 2.86 6.66 1.54
CA VAL A 123 1.99 5.46 1.53
C VAL A 123 0.81 5.68 0.58
N CYS A 124 0.13 6.81 0.75
CA CYS A 124 -0.98 7.25 -0.09
C CYS A 124 -0.62 7.30 -1.58
N PHE A 125 0.56 7.82 -1.91
CA PHE A 125 1.06 7.88 -3.28
C PHE A 125 1.34 6.49 -3.83
N ALA A 126 2.06 5.64 -3.09
CA ALA A 126 2.37 4.27 -3.51
C ALA A 126 1.12 3.42 -3.74
N LEU A 127 0.10 3.52 -2.87
CA LEU A 127 -1.19 2.84 -3.07
C LEU A 127 -1.88 3.30 -4.35
N ARG A 128 -1.84 4.60 -4.66
CA ARG A 128 -2.38 5.14 -5.91
C ARG A 128 -1.64 4.60 -7.13
N GLU A 129 -0.31 4.51 -7.07
CA GLU A 129 0.49 3.91 -8.15
C GLU A 129 0.17 2.41 -8.33
N ALA A 130 -0.07 1.69 -7.24
CA ALA A 130 -0.47 0.28 -7.28
C ALA A 130 -1.86 0.10 -7.91
N ILE A 131 -2.83 0.96 -7.58
CA ILE A 131 -4.16 0.98 -8.20
C ILE A 131 -4.04 1.14 -9.71
N GLU A 132 -3.24 2.12 -10.16
CA GLU A 132 -3.02 2.37 -11.58
C GLU A 132 -2.30 1.20 -12.27
N ALA A 133 -1.33 0.58 -11.59
CA ALA A 133 -0.67 -0.62 -12.09
C ALA A 133 -1.64 -1.79 -12.26
N ALA A 134 -2.56 -2.00 -11.33
CA ALA A 134 -3.59 -3.05 -11.43
C ALA A 134 -4.56 -2.78 -12.59
N ARG A 135 -5.08 -1.56 -12.69
CA ARG A 135 -6.00 -1.12 -13.77
C ARG A 135 -5.40 -1.25 -15.15
N SER A 136 -4.20 -0.69 -15.34
CA SER A 136 -3.51 -0.73 -16.64
C SER A 136 -3.16 -2.16 -17.05
N THR A 137 -2.84 -3.05 -16.09
CA THR A 137 -2.61 -4.47 -16.36
C THR A 137 -3.89 -5.17 -16.82
N ALA A 138 -5.00 -4.97 -16.10
CA ALA A 138 -6.29 -5.55 -16.46
C ALA A 138 -6.77 -5.07 -17.84
N ALA A 139 -6.61 -3.77 -18.13
CA ALA A 139 -6.93 -3.19 -19.43
C ALA A 139 -6.06 -3.79 -20.56
N ALA A 140 -4.75 -3.93 -20.33
CA ALA A 140 -3.84 -4.53 -21.31
C ALA A 140 -4.17 -6.01 -21.58
N MET A 141 -4.54 -6.77 -20.54
CA MET A 141 -5.00 -8.15 -20.69
C MET A 141 -6.28 -8.23 -21.52
N ALA A 142 -7.28 -7.40 -21.21
CA ALA A 142 -8.53 -7.37 -21.95
C ALA A 142 -8.34 -6.99 -23.43
N ALA A 143 -7.49 -5.98 -23.72
CA ALA A 143 -7.21 -5.55 -25.08
C ALA A 143 -6.54 -6.64 -25.93
N VAL A 144 -5.64 -7.43 -25.33
CA VAL A 144 -5.00 -8.55 -26.06
C VAL A 144 -5.99 -9.68 -26.32
N ILE A 145 -6.91 -9.96 -25.39
CA ILE A 145 -7.95 -10.99 -25.57
C ILE A 145 -8.97 -10.59 -26.65
N SER A 146 -9.27 -9.30 -26.82
CA SER A 146 -10.25 -8.85 -27.83
C SER A 146 -9.71 -8.81 -29.26
N HIS A 147 -8.38 -8.86 -29.44
CA HIS A 147 -7.71 -8.75 -30.75
C HIS A 147 -6.99 -10.03 -31.19
N GLY A 148 -7.08 -11.12 -30.42
CA GLY A 148 -6.50 -12.43 -30.73
C GLY A 148 -7.56 -13.52 -30.80
#